data_AF-A0AAN6JBD5-F1
#
_entry.id   AF-A0AAN6JBD5-F1
#
_cell.length_a   1.000
_cell.length_b   1.000
_cell.length_c   1.000
_cell.angle_alpha   90.00
_cell.angle_beta   90.00
_cell.angle_gamma   90.00
#
_symmetry.space_group_name_H-M   'P 1'
#
loop_
_entity.id
_entity.type
_entity.pdbx_description
1 polymer ?
#
loop_
_entity_poly.entity_id
_entity_poly.type
_entity_poly.pdbx_seq_one_letter_code
_entity_poly.pdbx_strand_id
1 'polypeptide(L)'
;MATGLVSKMLGVLSVLLIAVSAGRLDEVARRGGFTAQTLKDWELRSRGLDERTTSQRRYYNDKTKDYFVESLPEIPQSFLTEMYSGLMPIDENDPSRALFFVFQPRIGDPVDEIVIWMNGGPGCSSLEGFLQETGYINWGWGQYAPEINAYGWPTLSNVLWVEQPVGTGFSIGTPNATNEEDIASDFVKFFKNFEVRASNTHSNDFS
;
A
#
# COMPACT_ATOMS: atom_id res chain seq x y z
N MET A 1 45.51 0.31 -22.61
CA MET A 1 44.24 0.04 -23.33
C MET A 1 43.52 -1.10 -22.63
N ALA A 2 42.18 -1.07 -22.67
CA ALA A 2 41.21 -2.03 -22.13
C ALA A 2 40.72 -1.77 -20.69
N THR A 3 39.92 -0.70 -20.55
CA THR A 3 38.74 -0.66 -19.68
C THR A 3 37.50 -1.03 -20.51
N GLY A 4 36.56 -1.81 -19.97
CA GLY A 4 35.22 -1.95 -20.55
C GLY A 4 34.68 -3.38 -20.64
N LEU A 5 34.27 -3.95 -19.50
CA LEU A 5 33.48 -5.19 -19.48
C LEU A 5 32.56 -5.28 -18.26
N VAL A 6 31.90 -4.18 -17.88
CA VAL A 6 30.79 -4.18 -16.93
C VAL A 6 29.73 -3.17 -17.41
N SER A 7 29.05 -3.47 -18.52
CA SER A 7 27.96 -2.63 -19.04
C SER A 7 26.85 -3.42 -19.76
N LYS A 8 26.89 -4.77 -19.74
CA LYS A 8 25.96 -5.58 -20.56
C LYS A 8 24.95 -6.45 -19.81
N MET A 9 24.94 -6.47 -18.47
CA MET A 9 23.96 -7.27 -17.71
C MET A 9 22.75 -6.49 -17.15
N LEU A 10 22.75 -5.15 -17.15
CA LEU A 10 21.58 -4.37 -16.69
C LEU A 10 20.50 -4.14 -17.76
N GLY A 11 20.79 -4.39 -19.04
CA GLY A 11 19.84 -4.16 -20.14
C GLY A 11 18.85 -5.29 -20.37
N VAL A 12 19.07 -6.49 -19.82
CA VAL A 12 18.26 -7.69 -20.14
C VAL A 12 17.09 -7.88 -19.18
N LEU A 13 17.19 -7.39 -17.93
CA LEU A 13 16.12 -7.53 -16.94
C LEU A 13 14.95 -6.55 -17.17
N SER A 14 15.26 -5.31 -17.59
CA SER A 14 14.24 -4.28 -17.91
C SER A 14 13.43 -4.64 -19.15
N VAL A 15 14.04 -5.34 -20.11
CA VAL A 15 13.35 -5.81 -21.33
C VAL A 15 12.43 -7.00 -21.00
N LEU A 16 12.77 -7.84 -20.01
CA LEU A 16 11.91 -8.95 -19.60
C LEU A 16 10.64 -8.46 -18.88
N LEU A 17 10.71 -7.43 -18.04
CA LEU A 17 9.51 -6.85 -17.39
C LEU A 17 8.56 -6.20 -18.41
N ILE A 18 9.10 -5.50 -19.41
CA ILE A 18 8.32 -4.93 -20.52
C ILE A 18 7.76 -6.04 -21.42
N ALA A 19 8.49 -7.12 -21.65
CA ALA A 19 8.01 -8.25 -22.46
C ALA A 19 6.93 -9.06 -21.75
N VAL A 20 6.97 -9.18 -20.41
CA VAL A 20 5.93 -9.85 -19.62
C VAL A 20 4.66 -9.00 -19.55
N SER A 21 4.76 -7.67 -19.43
CA SER A 21 3.60 -6.78 -19.48
C SER A 21 3.00 -6.70 -20.87
N ALA A 22 3.84 -6.58 -21.92
CA ALA A 22 3.40 -6.62 -23.31
C ALA A 22 2.78 -7.97 -23.66
N GLY A 23 3.34 -9.09 -23.17
CA GLY A 23 2.77 -10.43 -23.37
C GLY A 23 1.39 -10.60 -22.74
N ARG A 24 1.15 -10.05 -21.54
CA ARG A 24 -0.18 -10.05 -20.91
C ARG A 24 -1.19 -9.16 -21.66
N LEU A 25 -0.76 -8.00 -22.14
CA LEU A 25 -1.60 -7.11 -22.93
C LEU A 25 -1.96 -7.71 -24.29
N ASP A 26 -1.00 -8.36 -24.94
CA ASP A 26 -1.16 -9.02 -26.23
C ASP A 26 -2.03 -10.29 -26.12
N GLU A 27 -1.95 -11.01 -24.99
CA GLU A 27 -2.83 -12.15 -24.69
C GLU A 27 -4.27 -11.71 -24.38
N VAL A 28 -4.46 -10.59 -23.68
CA VAL A 28 -5.79 -9.98 -23.45
C VAL A 28 -6.40 -9.47 -24.76
N ALA A 29 -5.59 -8.86 -25.63
CA ALA A 29 -6.00 -8.43 -26.96
C ALA A 29 -6.36 -9.64 -27.86
N ARG A 30 -5.56 -10.71 -27.84
CA ARG A 30 -5.82 -11.96 -28.59
C ARG A 30 -7.07 -12.69 -28.14
N ARG A 31 -7.48 -12.57 -26.88
CA ARG A 31 -8.74 -13.15 -26.36
C ARG A 31 -9.98 -12.27 -26.58
N GLY A 32 -9.85 -11.16 -27.32
CA GLY A 32 -10.99 -10.31 -27.68
C GLY A 32 -11.40 -9.32 -26.58
N GLY A 33 -10.48 -8.97 -25.68
CA GLY A 33 -10.76 -8.11 -24.54
C GLY A 33 -11.54 -8.81 -23.43
N PHE A 34 -11.93 -8.06 -22.41
CA PHE A 34 -12.78 -8.58 -21.33
C PHE A 34 -14.15 -8.96 -21.91
N THR A 35 -14.67 -10.13 -21.52
CA THR A 35 -16.01 -10.54 -21.96
C THR A 35 -17.05 -9.54 -21.45
N ALA A 36 -18.17 -9.40 -22.16
CA ALA A 36 -19.27 -8.53 -21.71
C ALA A 36 -19.77 -8.90 -20.29
N GLN A 37 -19.68 -10.19 -19.92
CA GLN A 37 -19.98 -10.65 -18.58
C GLN A 37 -18.92 -10.16 -17.57
N THR A 38 -17.63 -10.25 -17.91
CA THR A 38 -16.54 -9.72 -17.07
C THR A 38 -16.64 -8.21 -16.88
N LEU A 39 -17.00 -7.45 -17.93
CA LEU A 39 -17.21 -6.01 -17.83
C LEU A 39 -18.43 -5.67 -16.96
N LYS A 40 -19.50 -6.46 -17.08
CA LYS A 40 -20.71 -6.29 -16.27
C LYS A 40 -20.49 -6.69 -14.81
N ASP A 41 -19.77 -7.78 -14.56
CA ASP A 41 -19.37 -8.21 -13.22
C ASP A 41 -18.42 -7.18 -12.59
N TRP A 42 -17.53 -6.58 -13.38
CA TRP A 42 -16.66 -5.48 -12.97
C TRP A 42 -17.44 -4.22 -12.63
N GLU A 43 -18.41 -3.83 -13.46
CA GLU A 43 -19.28 -2.68 -13.23
C GLU A 43 -20.20 -2.89 -12.00
N LEU A 44 -20.66 -4.11 -11.76
CA LEU A 44 -21.42 -4.47 -10.57
C LEU A 44 -20.54 -4.46 -9.31
N ARG A 45 -19.28 -4.90 -9.42
CA ARG A 45 -18.30 -4.83 -8.34
C ARG A 45 -17.99 -3.37 -8.01
N SER A 46 -17.70 -2.53 -9.00
CA SER A 46 -17.43 -1.10 -8.78
C SER A 46 -18.63 -0.36 -8.20
N ARG A 47 -19.85 -0.61 -8.70
CA ARG A 47 -21.09 -0.05 -8.15
C ARG A 47 -21.40 -0.51 -6.72
N GLY A 48 -21.11 -1.77 -6.40
CA GLY A 48 -21.28 -2.30 -5.04
C GLY A 48 -20.26 -1.75 -4.04
N LEU A 49 -19.11 -1.24 -4.51
CA LEU A 49 -18.15 -0.51 -3.70
C LEU A 49 -18.64 0.92 -3.45
N ASP A 50 -19.21 1.59 -4.46
CA ASP A 50 -19.69 2.98 -4.40
C ASP A 50 -20.83 3.22 -3.39
N GLU A 51 -21.75 2.25 -3.22
CA GLU A 51 -22.83 2.34 -2.21
C GLU A 51 -22.38 2.01 -0.78
N ARG A 52 -21.23 1.35 -0.59
CA ARG A 52 -20.74 0.88 0.73
C ARG A 52 -19.62 1.73 1.32
N THR A 53 -18.93 2.54 0.51
CA THR A 53 -17.71 3.30 0.89
C THR A 53 -17.92 4.37 1.95
N THR A 54 -19.14 4.84 2.18
CA THR A 54 -19.42 5.92 3.15
C THR A 54 -20.01 5.46 4.48
N SER A 55 -20.61 4.27 4.57
CA SER A 55 -21.44 3.90 5.73
C SER A 55 -20.76 3.07 6.82
N GLN A 56 -19.59 2.46 6.57
CA GLN A 56 -18.89 1.66 7.57
C GLN A 56 -17.42 2.04 7.65
N ARG A 57 -17.14 3.13 8.37
CA ARG A 57 -15.79 3.43 8.87
C ARG A 57 -15.48 2.46 10.01
N ARG A 58 -15.05 1.24 9.67
CA ARG A 58 -14.93 0.13 10.63
C ARG A 58 -13.88 0.42 11.69
N TYR A 59 -12.77 1.01 11.28
CA TYR A 59 -11.63 1.29 12.13
C TYR A 59 -11.64 2.71 12.70
N TYR A 60 -12.68 3.53 12.45
CA TYR A 60 -12.72 4.92 12.90
C TYR A 60 -13.23 5.01 14.34
N ASN A 61 -12.33 5.33 15.26
CA ASN A 61 -12.61 5.45 16.68
C ASN A 61 -11.68 6.51 17.32
N ASP A 62 -11.79 6.71 18.63
CA ASP A 62 -11.01 7.74 19.34
C ASP A 62 -9.48 7.55 19.26
N LYS A 63 -8.99 6.33 18.99
CA LYS A 63 -7.56 6.03 18.85
C LYS A 63 -7.04 6.25 17.43
N THR A 64 -7.91 6.19 16.43
CA THR A 64 -7.53 6.21 15.00
C THR A 64 -7.96 7.47 14.27
N LYS A 65 -8.87 8.27 14.85
CA LYS A 65 -9.39 9.49 14.24
C LYS A 65 -8.31 10.48 13.80
N ASP A 66 -7.21 10.57 14.54
CA ASP A 66 -6.10 11.48 14.24
C ASP A 66 -5.27 11.01 13.02
N TYR A 67 -5.39 9.74 12.65
CA TYR A 67 -4.77 9.16 11.46
C TYR A 67 -5.74 9.09 10.27
N PHE A 68 -7.02 9.40 10.45
CA PHE A 68 -8.02 9.23 9.40
C PHE A 68 -7.76 10.19 8.23
N VAL A 69 -7.75 9.65 7.02
CA VAL A 69 -7.55 10.46 5.81
C VAL A 69 -8.91 10.92 5.26
N GLU A 70 -9.28 12.16 5.55
CA GLU A 70 -10.54 12.73 5.07
C GLU A 70 -10.51 13.05 3.58
N SER A 71 -9.38 13.55 3.10
CA SER A 71 -9.16 13.90 1.69
C SER A 71 -7.67 13.80 1.34
N LEU A 72 -7.39 13.61 0.05
CA LEU A 72 -6.05 13.72 -0.51
C LEU A 72 -6.06 14.75 -1.65
N PRO A 73 -5.03 15.60 -1.75
CA PRO A 73 -4.91 16.53 -2.88
C PRO A 73 -4.94 15.77 -4.21
N GLU A 74 -5.66 16.30 -5.19
CA GLU A 74 -5.73 15.80 -6.57
C GLU A 74 -6.34 14.40 -6.74
N ILE A 75 -6.75 13.76 -5.65
CA ILE A 75 -7.50 12.51 -5.67
C ILE A 75 -9.00 12.83 -5.52
N PRO A 76 -9.85 12.42 -6.49
CA PRO A 76 -11.29 12.59 -6.36
C PRO A 76 -11.84 11.93 -5.10
N GLN A 77 -12.76 12.60 -4.40
CA GLN A 77 -13.36 12.05 -3.17
C GLN A 77 -14.05 10.69 -3.42
N SER A 78 -14.57 10.45 -4.62
CA SER A 78 -15.19 9.18 -5.03
C SER A 78 -14.20 8.01 -5.06
N PHE A 79 -12.88 8.26 -5.09
CA PHE A 79 -11.87 7.20 -5.05
C PHE A 79 -11.46 6.84 -3.62
N LEU A 80 -11.75 7.72 -2.66
CA LEU A 80 -11.36 7.51 -1.28
C LEU A 80 -12.30 6.53 -0.60
N THR A 81 -11.72 5.43 -0.13
CA THR A 81 -12.36 4.54 0.83
C THR A 81 -11.85 4.87 2.23
N GLU A 82 -12.34 4.15 3.24
CA GLU A 82 -11.73 4.24 4.57
C GLU A 82 -10.22 4.01 4.49
N MET A 83 -9.45 4.94 5.06
CA MET A 83 -7.99 4.93 5.00
C MET A 83 -7.41 5.74 6.17
N TYR A 84 -6.27 5.28 6.66
CA TYR A 84 -5.52 5.91 7.74
C TYR A 84 -4.07 6.09 7.33
N SER A 85 -3.45 7.18 7.75
CA SER A 85 -2.04 7.42 7.51
C SER A 85 -1.44 8.32 8.57
N GLY A 86 -0.16 8.13 8.85
CA GLY A 86 0.60 9.02 9.71
C GLY A 86 1.86 8.39 10.25
N LEU A 87 2.41 9.02 11.28
CA LEU A 87 3.60 8.58 11.98
C LEU A 87 3.22 7.79 13.21
N MET A 88 3.74 6.57 13.31
CA MET A 88 3.60 5.73 14.49
C MET A 88 4.95 5.65 15.20
N PRO A 89 5.03 6.12 16.47
CA PRO A 89 6.24 6.02 17.25
C PRO A 89 6.72 4.58 17.38
N ILE A 90 8.04 4.39 17.31
CA ILE A 90 8.67 3.09 17.63
C ILE A 90 8.71 2.91 19.15
N ASP A 91 8.96 3.99 19.90
CA ASP A 91 8.84 4.05 21.35
C ASP A 91 7.74 5.05 21.72
N GLU A 92 6.71 4.61 22.45
CA GLU A 92 5.63 5.50 22.87
C GLU A 92 6.09 6.58 23.86
N ASN A 93 7.21 6.35 24.56
CA ASN A 93 7.79 7.32 25.50
C ASN A 93 8.74 8.31 24.82
N ASP A 94 9.18 8.01 23.59
CA ASP A 94 10.05 8.86 22.78
C ASP A 94 9.59 8.88 21.31
N PRO A 95 8.72 9.84 20.93
CA PRO A 95 8.21 9.95 19.58
C PRO A 95 9.23 10.54 18.59
N SER A 96 10.49 10.74 18.98
CA SER A 96 11.53 11.27 18.08
C SER A 96 11.88 10.31 16.93
N ARG A 97 11.57 9.02 17.07
CA ARG A 97 11.71 8.00 16.03
C ARG A 97 10.36 7.35 15.73
N ALA A 98 9.89 7.48 14.49
CA ALA A 98 8.59 6.97 14.08
C ALA A 98 8.64 6.48 12.62
N LEU A 99 7.90 5.40 12.34
CA LEU A 99 7.70 4.92 10.98
C LEU A 99 6.40 5.47 10.41
N PHE A 100 6.44 5.87 9.15
CA PHE A 100 5.27 6.31 8.41
C PHE A 100 4.51 5.10 7.86
N PHE A 101 3.18 5.18 7.90
CA PHE A 101 2.31 4.14 7.36
C PHE A 101 1.13 4.68 6.58
N VAL A 102 0.61 3.82 5.71
CA VAL A 102 -0.74 3.91 5.13
C VAL A 102 -1.44 2.60 5.44
N PHE A 103 -2.65 2.68 5.99
CA PHE A 103 -3.50 1.54 6.28
C PHE A 103 -4.84 1.72 5.55
N GLN A 104 -5.20 0.73 4.73
CA GLN A 104 -6.47 0.71 4.02
C GLN A 104 -7.22 -0.59 4.36
N PRO A 105 -8.29 -0.49 5.16
CA PRO A 105 -9.19 -1.61 5.41
C PRO A 105 -9.79 -2.19 4.12
N ARG A 106 -10.19 -3.47 4.17
CA ARG A 106 -10.83 -4.14 3.04
C ARG A 106 -12.02 -3.36 2.51
N ILE A 107 -12.07 -3.11 1.22
CA ILE A 107 -13.21 -2.47 0.58
C ILE A 107 -14.29 -3.52 0.35
N GLY A 108 -15.49 -3.26 0.87
CA GLY A 108 -16.60 -4.20 0.88
C GLY A 108 -16.73 -4.93 2.22
N ASP A 109 -17.03 -6.23 2.16
CA ASP A 109 -17.25 -7.04 3.37
C ASP A 109 -15.96 -7.12 4.21
N PRO A 110 -16.04 -7.13 5.55
CA PRO A 110 -14.86 -7.22 6.41
C PRO A 110 -14.14 -8.58 6.27
N VAL A 111 -12.91 -8.62 6.76
CA VAL A 111 -12.01 -9.78 6.85
C VAL A 111 -11.15 -9.63 8.09
N ASP A 112 -10.75 -10.77 8.66
CA ASP A 112 -9.99 -10.86 9.92
C ASP A 112 -8.51 -11.13 9.62
N GLU A 113 -8.00 -10.54 8.54
CA GLU A 113 -6.60 -10.66 8.12
C GLU A 113 -5.99 -9.31 7.77
N ILE A 114 -4.67 -9.20 7.98
CA ILE A 114 -3.87 -8.05 7.55
C ILE A 114 -2.73 -8.50 6.65
N VAL A 115 -2.57 -7.78 5.53
CA VAL A 115 -1.41 -7.90 4.65
C VAL A 115 -0.49 -6.72 4.93
N ILE A 116 0.73 -7.03 5.35
CA ILE A 116 1.78 -6.04 5.57
C ILE A 116 2.64 -5.99 4.31
N TRP A 117 2.76 -4.81 3.73
CA TRP A 117 3.59 -4.55 2.56
C TRP A 117 4.75 -3.62 2.91
N MET A 118 5.96 -4.02 2.47
CA MET A 118 7.18 -3.25 2.62
C MET A 118 7.99 -3.32 1.33
N ASN A 119 8.33 -2.18 0.74
CA ASN A 119 9.30 -2.12 -0.36
C ASN A 119 10.73 -2.34 0.19
N GLY A 120 11.59 -2.90 -0.67
CA GLY A 120 12.97 -3.26 -0.33
C GLY A 120 13.99 -2.16 -0.63
N GLY A 121 15.17 -2.54 -1.12
CA GLY A 121 16.23 -1.60 -1.50
C GLY A 121 17.59 -1.97 -0.94
N PRO A 122 17.93 -1.58 0.31
CA PRO A 122 17.09 -1.02 1.40
C PRO A 122 16.75 0.47 1.30
N GLY A 123 15.65 0.89 1.93
CA GLY A 123 15.25 2.30 2.05
C GLY A 123 14.41 2.85 0.90
N CYS A 124 13.85 1.99 0.04
CA CYS A 124 12.81 2.42 -0.88
C CYS A 124 11.48 2.57 -0.12
N SER A 125 10.72 3.59 -0.49
CA SER A 125 9.49 3.95 0.19
C SER A 125 8.37 2.96 -0.17
N SER A 126 7.62 2.49 0.82
CA SER A 126 6.45 1.64 0.59
C SER A 126 5.25 2.38 -0.02
N LEU A 127 5.32 3.71 -0.12
CA LEU A 127 4.36 4.47 -0.93
C LEU A 127 4.48 4.17 -2.43
N GLU A 128 5.61 3.63 -2.90
CA GLU A 128 5.70 3.07 -4.25
C GLU A 128 4.73 1.89 -4.39
N GLY A 129 4.75 0.95 -3.43
CA GLY A 129 3.81 -0.15 -3.38
C GLY A 129 2.35 0.30 -3.31
N PHE A 130 2.05 1.31 -2.47
CA PHE A 130 0.71 1.88 -2.38
C PHE A 130 0.26 2.53 -3.70
N LEU A 131 1.03 3.49 -4.23
CA LEU A 131 0.60 4.27 -5.39
C LEU A 131 0.82 3.56 -6.72
N GLN A 132 1.72 2.60 -6.85
CA GLN A 132 2.15 2.12 -8.18
C GLN A 132 1.97 0.62 -8.38
N GLU A 133 1.76 -0.15 -7.30
CA GLU A 133 1.73 -1.60 -7.38
C GLU A 133 0.40 -2.19 -6.90
N THR A 134 0.07 -2.00 -5.63
CA THR A 134 -0.94 -2.81 -4.91
C THR A 134 -2.06 -2.00 -4.27
N GLY A 135 -1.96 -0.67 -4.18
CA GLY A 135 -3.03 0.16 -3.62
C GLY A 135 -4.27 0.19 -4.51
N TYR A 136 -5.39 0.59 -3.90
CA TYR A 136 -6.65 0.79 -4.62
C TYR A 136 -6.60 2.01 -5.54
N ILE A 137 -5.85 3.04 -5.14
CA ILE A 137 -5.53 4.21 -5.96
C ILE A 137 -4.17 3.96 -6.58
N ASN A 138 -4.09 3.99 -7.91
CA ASN A 138 -2.84 3.92 -8.66
C ASN A 138 -2.51 5.30 -9.25
N TRP A 139 -1.26 5.72 -9.10
CA TRP A 139 -0.67 6.88 -9.73
C TRP A 139 0.79 6.58 -10.10
N GLY A 140 0.96 5.96 -11.26
CA GLY A 140 2.25 5.63 -11.84
C GLY A 140 2.97 6.82 -12.48
N TRP A 141 4.25 6.63 -12.77
CA TRP A 141 5.09 7.62 -13.44
C TRP A 141 4.50 8.10 -14.77
N GLY A 142 4.42 9.42 -14.93
CA GLY A 142 3.93 10.04 -16.16
C GLY A 142 2.40 10.03 -16.31
N GLN A 143 1.65 9.53 -15.32
CA GLN A 143 0.20 9.68 -15.31
C GLN A 143 -0.19 11.10 -14.87
N TYR A 144 -1.12 11.71 -15.61
CA TYR A 144 -1.61 13.05 -15.32
C TYR A 144 -2.56 13.11 -14.12
N ALA A 145 -3.27 12.02 -13.86
CA ALA A 145 -4.25 11.90 -12.79
C ALA A 145 -4.24 10.46 -12.25
N PRO A 146 -4.64 10.25 -10.98
CA PRO A 146 -4.76 8.91 -10.41
C PRO A 146 -5.90 8.12 -11.06
N GLU A 147 -5.79 6.79 -11.01
CA GLU A 147 -6.80 5.85 -11.47
C GLU A 147 -7.14 4.80 -10.40
N ILE A 148 -8.31 4.17 -10.52
CA ILE A 148 -8.67 3.05 -9.65
C ILE A 148 -8.03 1.77 -10.16
N ASN A 149 -7.27 1.12 -9.29
CA ASN A 149 -6.77 -0.23 -9.50
C ASN A 149 -7.83 -1.26 -9.11
N ALA A 150 -8.49 -1.85 -10.12
CA ALA A 150 -9.48 -2.91 -9.90
C ALA A 150 -8.89 -4.18 -9.26
N TYR A 151 -7.56 -4.34 -9.27
CA TYR A 151 -6.83 -5.44 -8.66
C TYR A 151 -6.10 -5.02 -7.37
N GLY A 152 -6.41 -3.83 -6.85
CA GLY A 152 -5.83 -3.34 -5.59
C GLY A 152 -6.09 -4.32 -4.46
N TRP A 153 -5.06 -4.58 -3.66
CA TRP A 153 -5.10 -5.54 -2.57
C TRP A 153 -6.14 -5.23 -1.49
N PRO A 154 -6.50 -3.95 -1.23
CA PRO A 154 -7.64 -3.62 -0.37
C PRO A 154 -8.99 -4.21 -0.84
N THR A 155 -9.11 -4.70 -2.08
CA THR A 155 -10.32 -5.43 -2.50
C THR A 155 -10.42 -6.85 -1.90
N LEU A 156 -9.31 -7.36 -1.34
CA LEU A 156 -9.17 -8.72 -0.82
C LEU A 156 -8.87 -8.78 0.68
N SER A 157 -8.08 -7.85 1.20
CA SER A 157 -7.63 -7.86 2.60
C SER A 157 -7.54 -6.45 3.20
N ASN A 158 -7.30 -6.33 4.51
CA ASN A 158 -6.84 -5.09 5.10
C ASN A 158 -5.34 -4.96 4.77
N VAL A 159 -4.88 -3.81 4.27
CA VAL A 159 -3.48 -3.67 3.81
C VAL A 159 -2.78 -2.54 4.55
N LEU A 160 -1.58 -2.83 5.04
CA LEU A 160 -0.71 -1.90 5.77
C LEU A 160 0.61 -1.74 5.00
N TRP A 161 0.84 -0.57 4.42
CA TRP A 161 2.11 -0.18 3.83
C TRP A 161 2.94 0.56 4.87
N VAL A 162 4.18 0.14 5.09
CA VAL A 162 5.06 0.71 6.11
C VAL A 162 6.38 1.14 5.49
N GLU A 163 6.76 2.39 5.70
CA GLU A 163 8.07 2.88 5.28
C GLU A 163 9.12 2.55 6.35
N GLN A 164 10.05 1.68 6.00
CA GLN A 164 11.13 1.26 6.89
C GLN A 164 12.43 1.07 6.10
N PRO A 165 13.61 1.28 6.70
CA PRO A 165 13.86 1.65 8.11
C PRO A 165 13.61 3.15 8.41
N VAL A 166 13.87 3.58 9.64
CA VAL A 166 13.87 5.00 10.05
C VAL A 166 14.67 5.85 9.06
N GLY A 167 14.07 6.95 8.60
CA GLY A 167 14.63 7.83 7.55
C GLY A 167 14.16 7.51 6.13
N THR A 168 13.38 6.45 5.93
CA THR A 168 12.76 6.12 4.64
C THR A 168 11.49 6.92 4.41
N GLY A 169 11.39 7.59 3.25
CA GLY A 169 10.20 8.35 2.86
C GLY A 169 9.86 9.45 3.87
N PHE A 170 8.68 9.35 4.47
CA PHE A 170 8.19 10.24 5.51
C PHE A 170 8.54 9.78 6.94
N SER A 171 9.16 8.61 7.11
CA SER A 171 9.58 8.13 8.43
C SER A 171 10.65 9.03 9.03
N ILE A 172 10.52 9.36 10.31
CA ILE A 172 11.34 10.38 10.99
C ILE A 172 12.25 9.80 12.07
N GLY A 173 13.32 10.54 12.37
CA GLY A 173 14.25 10.26 13.46
C GLY A 173 15.68 10.05 12.99
N THR A 174 16.58 9.82 13.95
CA THR A 174 17.98 9.49 13.64
C THR A 174 18.10 8.00 13.32
N PRO A 175 18.54 7.63 12.10
CA PRO A 175 18.83 6.24 11.76
C PRO A 175 20.00 5.74 12.60
N ASN A 176 19.80 4.64 13.33
CA ASN A 176 20.82 4.02 14.18
C ASN A 176 20.88 2.49 14.01
N ALA A 177 20.04 1.91 13.14
CA ALA A 177 20.07 0.50 12.82
C ALA A 177 21.33 0.18 12.01
N THR A 178 22.03 -0.89 12.39
CA THR A 178 23.30 -1.30 11.77
C THR A 178 23.22 -2.64 11.04
N ASN A 179 22.14 -3.40 11.28
CA ASN A 179 21.86 -4.71 10.70
C ASN A 179 20.35 -4.92 10.56
N GLU A 180 19.97 -6.03 9.94
CA GLU A 180 18.58 -6.41 9.71
C GLU A 180 17.81 -6.71 11.00
N GLU A 181 18.48 -7.20 12.05
CA GLU A 181 17.86 -7.45 13.35
C GLU A 181 17.41 -6.15 14.04
N ASP A 182 18.20 -5.08 13.94
CA ASP A 182 17.85 -3.75 14.45
C ASP A 182 16.59 -3.22 13.73
N ILE A 183 16.55 -3.35 12.39
CA ILE A 183 15.42 -2.93 11.56
C ILE A 183 14.17 -3.74 11.91
N ALA A 184 14.28 -5.06 12.04
CA ALA A 184 13.19 -5.93 12.42
C ALA A 184 12.66 -5.60 13.83
N SER A 185 13.55 -5.29 14.78
CA SER A 185 13.20 -4.87 16.13
C SER A 185 12.37 -3.57 16.14
N ASP A 186 12.79 -2.57 15.36
CA ASP A 186 12.03 -1.33 15.20
C ASP A 186 10.65 -1.57 14.56
N PHE A 187 10.58 -2.41 13.52
CA PHE A 187 9.31 -2.79 12.89
C PHE A 187 8.36 -3.49 13.87
N VAL A 188 8.84 -4.45 14.67
CA VAL A 188 8.01 -5.16 15.66
C VAL A 188 7.44 -4.20 16.70
N LYS A 189 8.23 -3.22 17.17
CA LYS A 189 7.74 -2.21 18.11
C LYS A 189 6.69 -1.29 17.47
N PHE A 190 6.95 -0.82 16.25
CA PHE A 190 5.97 -0.10 15.45
C PHE A 190 4.66 -0.88 15.33
N PHE A 191 4.73 -2.17 14.98
CA PHE A 191 3.55 -2.98 14.70
C PHE A 191 2.70 -3.20 15.95
N LYS A 192 3.33 -3.45 17.11
CA LYS A 192 2.61 -3.50 18.40
C LYS A 192 1.87 -2.19 18.71
N ASN A 193 2.52 -1.05 18.47
CA ASN A 193 1.90 0.26 18.71
C ASN A 193 0.74 0.53 17.74
N PHE A 194 0.88 0.05 16.50
CA PHE A 194 -0.18 0.08 15.49
C PHE A 194 -1.37 -0.78 15.92
N GLU A 195 -1.18 -2.05 16.30
CA GLU A 195 -2.28 -2.96 16.72
C GLU A 195 -3.10 -2.41 17.89
N VAL A 196 -2.45 -1.79 18.87
CA VAL A 196 -3.12 -1.18 20.03
C VAL A 196 -4.08 -0.05 19.60
N ARG A 197 -3.76 0.66 18.51
CA ARG A 197 -4.56 1.76 17.96
C ARG A 197 -5.59 1.26 16.95
N ALA A 198 -5.18 0.38 16.04
CA ALA A 198 -6.00 -0.16 14.95
C ALA A 198 -6.94 -1.28 15.39
N SER A 199 -6.83 -1.79 16.62
CA SER A 199 -7.82 -2.74 17.16
C SER A 199 -9.19 -2.08 17.33
N ASN A 200 -10.19 -2.66 16.69
CA ASN A 200 -11.59 -2.37 17.00
C ASN A 200 -12.02 -3.14 18.27
N THR A 201 -13.19 -2.83 18.78
CA THR A 201 -13.80 -3.46 19.98
C THR A 201 -14.09 -4.96 19.84
N HIS A 202 -13.62 -5.60 18.78
CA HIS A 202 -13.61 -7.06 18.63
C HIS A 202 -12.20 -7.54 18.94
N SER A 203 -12.07 -8.16 20.10
CA SER A 203 -10.83 -8.77 20.57
C SER A 203 -10.39 -9.85 19.57
N ASN A 204 -9.19 -9.70 19.02
CA ASN A 204 -8.36 -10.68 18.28
C ASN A 204 -8.19 -10.46 16.76
N ASP A 205 -8.44 -9.28 16.20
CA ASP A 205 -8.27 -9.03 14.75
C ASP A 205 -6.83 -9.23 14.20
N PHE A 206 -5.81 -9.27 15.07
CA PHE A 206 -4.40 -9.32 14.63
C PHE A 206 -3.50 -10.32 15.41
N SER A 207 -4.07 -11.12 16.33
CA SER A 207 -3.33 -12.02 17.22
C SER A 207 -3.38 -13.49 16.82
#